data_AF-A0A031IYG9-F1
#
_entry.id   AF-A0A031IYG9-F1
#
_cell.length_a   1.000
_cell.length_b   1.000
_cell.length_c   1.000
_cell.angle_alpha   90.00
_cell.angle_beta   90.00
_cell.angle_gamma   90.00
#
_symmetry.space_group_name_H-M   'P 1'
#
loop_
_entity.id
_entity.type
_entity.pdbx_description
1 polymer ?
#
loop_
_entity_poly.entity_id
_entity_poly.type
_entity_poly.pdbx_seq_one_letter_code
_entity_poly.pdbx_strand_id
1 'polypeptide(L)'
;MRKVAMAIAVLALAGCGEGKRVDAPKAKPAVTESQPQTGAIAAQEWDLRVGPPDHKLQAITDLTAWLLEHGFNFYIVKVDGKDEVLLGPFATKAEAEAKQTLLNEKMARAKKTDTVSEIIEHQPAQ
;
A
#
# COMPACT_ATOMS: atom_id res chain seq x y z
N MET A 1 -11.92 23.19 32.57
CA MET A 1 -11.15 24.43 32.79
C MET A 1 -9.83 24.30 32.04
N ARG A 2 -9.56 25.28 31.17
CA ARG A 2 -8.52 25.29 30.14
C ARG A 2 -7.11 25.40 30.73
N LYS A 3 -6.11 24.83 30.05
CA LYS A 3 -4.75 25.39 29.96
C LYS A 3 -4.09 24.86 28.69
N VAL A 4 -4.21 25.65 27.62
CA VAL A 4 -3.44 25.54 26.38
C VAL A 4 -2.30 26.53 26.51
N ALA A 5 -1.06 26.10 26.27
CA ALA A 5 0.07 27.00 26.12
C ALA A 5 0.81 26.60 24.83
N MET A 6 0.62 27.43 23.79
CA MET A 6 1.41 27.43 22.56
C MET A 6 2.67 28.28 22.76
N ALA A 7 3.79 27.85 22.19
CA ALA A 7 4.93 28.72 21.91
C ALA A 7 5.49 28.37 20.53
N ILE A 8 5.32 29.31 19.60
CA ILE A 8 5.88 29.29 18.24
C ILE A 8 7.10 30.21 18.24
N ALA A 9 8.23 29.73 17.73
CA ALA A 9 9.40 30.56 17.45
C ALA A 9 9.71 30.46 15.95
N VAL A 10 9.53 31.56 15.22
CA VAL A 10 9.96 31.73 13.83
C VAL A 10 11.15 32.69 13.85
N LEU A 11 12.31 32.24 13.40
CA LEU A 11 13.47 33.08 13.10
C LEU A 11 13.63 33.13 11.58
N ALA A 12 13.22 34.26 11.00
CA ALA A 12 13.51 34.62 9.63
C ALA A 12 14.91 35.25 9.57
N LEU A 13 15.79 34.67 8.75
CA LEU A 13 17.05 35.29 8.34
C LEU A 13 16.84 35.98 7.00
N ALA A 14 16.71 37.30 7.04
CA ALA A 14 16.82 38.16 5.87
C ALA A 14 18.30 38.23 5.44
N GLY A 15 18.60 37.65 4.27
CA GLY A 15 19.86 37.79 3.56
C GLY A 15 19.69 38.70 2.35
N CYS A 16 20.56 39.71 2.30
CA CYS A 16 20.60 40.85 1.38
C CYS A 16 21.17 40.47 -0.01
N GLY A 17 20.57 40.98 -1.09
CA GLY A 17 21.08 40.80 -2.46
C GLY A 17 20.30 41.63 -3.48
N GLU A 18 21.01 42.54 -4.14
CA GLU A 18 20.59 43.71 -4.90
C GLU A 18 20.27 43.40 -6.39
N GLY A 19 19.28 44.09 -6.97
CA GLY A 19 19.29 44.40 -8.42
C GLY A 19 18.17 43.82 -9.33
N LYS A 20 17.34 44.74 -9.85
CA LYS A 20 16.61 44.72 -11.15
C LYS A 20 15.22 44.03 -11.22
N ARG A 21 14.16 44.85 -11.20
CA ARG A 21 12.82 44.55 -11.78
C ARG A 21 12.88 44.69 -13.31
N VAL A 22 12.19 43.83 -14.07
CA VAL A 22 11.24 44.17 -15.17
C VAL A 22 10.43 42.91 -15.52
N ASP A 23 9.10 43.03 -15.40
CA ASP A 23 7.96 42.48 -16.17
C ASP A 23 7.90 41.00 -16.68
N ALA A 24 6.72 40.42 -16.49
CA ALA A 24 6.31 39.01 -16.72
C ALA A 24 6.05 38.68 -18.22
N PRO A 25 5.61 37.47 -18.70
CA PRO A 25 4.78 36.48 -18.01
C PRO A 25 5.06 34.97 -18.27
N LYS A 26 4.36 34.14 -17.48
CA LYS A 26 3.87 32.77 -17.81
C LYS A 26 4.77 31.57 -17.43
N ALA A 27 4.56 31.05 -16.22
CA ALA A 27 4.30 29.63 -15.94
C ALA A 27 3.92 29.42 -14.45
N LYS A 28 2.68 29.01 -14.20
CA LYS A 28 2.28 28.21 -13.01
C LYS A 28 2.75 26.76 -13.25
N PRO A 29 2.94 25.87 -12.25
CA PRO A 29 2.34 25.86 -10.91
C PRO A 29 3.41 25.87 -9.77
N ALA A 30 3.23 26.63 -8.69
CA ALA A 30 2.41 26.26 -7.54
C ALA A 30 2.66 24.82 -7.05
N VAL A 31 3.86 24.56 -6.51
CA VAL A 31 4.01 23.52 -5.49
C VAL A 31 3.52 24.15 -4.19
N THR A 32 2.22 24.02 -3.96
CA THR A 32 1.68 24.06 -2.60
C THR A 32 2.25 22.84 -1.90
N GLU A 33 3.35 23.02 -1.17
CA GLU A 33 3.72 22.11 -0.09
C GLU A 33 2.61 22.22 0.96
N SER A 34 1.61 21.37 0.80
CA SER A 34 0.55 21.17 1.77
C SER A 34 1.16 20.77 3.10
N GLN A 35 0.86 21.59 4.10
CA GLN A 35 1.10 21.39 5.53
C GLN A 35 0.77 19.97 6.01
N PRO A 36 1.44 19.49 7.08
CA PRO A 36 1.05 18.28 7.76
C PRO A 36 -0.31 18.50 8.44
N GLN A 37 -1.32 17.82 7.92
CA GLN A 37 -2.66 17.78 8.49
C GLN A 37 -2.93 16.39 9.05
N THR A 38 -3.26 16.38 10.35
CA THR A 38 -4.38 15.61 10.92
C THR A 38 -4.26 14.10 11.05
N GLY A 39 -4.41 13.64 12.30
CA GLY A 39 -4.87 12.30 12.65
C GLY A 39 -3.80 11.23 12.57
N ALA A 40 -3.85 10.24 13.45
CA ALA A 40 -3.13 9.01 13.22
C ALA A 40 -3.71 8.38 11.94
N ILE A 41 -3.08 8.63 10.80
CA ILE A 41 -3.31 7.88 9.58
C ILE A 41 -2.89 6.46 9.93
N ALA A 42 -3.85 5.56 10.13
CA ALA A 42 -3.55 4.14 10.08
C ALA A 42 -2.82 3.94 8.76
N ALA A 43 -1.55 3.50 8.81
CA ALA A 43 -0.79 3.29 7.60
C ALA A 43 -1.61 2.38 6.68
N GLN A 44 -1.98 2.87 5.49
CA GLN A 44 -2.78 2.09 4.56
C GLN A 44 -1.94 0.89 4.10
N GLU A 45 -2.26 -0.28 4.62
CA GLU A 45 -1.61 -1.54 4.27
C GLU A 45 -2.36 -2.23 3.12
N TRP A 46 -1.66 -3.14 2.44
CA TRP A 46 -2.15 -3.83 1.24
C TRP A 46 -1.94 -5.32 1.35
N ASP A 47 -2.92 -6.10 0.91
CA ASP A 47 -2.77 -7.54 0.77
C ASP A 47 -2.88 -7.94 -0.69
N LEU A 48 -2.25 -9.06 -1.01
CA LEU A 48 -2.47 -9.77 -2.26
C LEU A 48 -3.33 -10.98 -1.97
N ARG A 49 -4.60 -10.91 -2.35
CA ARG A 49 -5.53 -12.03 -2.34
C ARG A 49 -5.16 -13.00 -3.45
N VAL A 50 -5.04 -14.27 -3.11
CA VAL A 50 -4.67 -15.33 -4.05
C VAL A 50 -5.60 -16.51 -3.86
N GLY A 51 -6.21 -17.00 -4.93
CA GLY A 51 -7.14 -18.10 -4.79
C GLY A 51 -7.79 -18.55 -6.09
N PRO A 52 -8.40 -19.73 -6.10
CA PRO A 52 -9.30 -20.13 -7.16
C PRO A 52 -10.57 -19.27 -7.11
N PRO A 53 -11.14 -18.88 -8.26
CA PRO A 53 -12.36 -18.06 -8.30
C PRO A 53 -13.55 -18.72 -7.57
N ASP A 54 -13.60 -20.06 -7.56
CA ASP A 54 -14.67 -20.83 -6.91
C ASP A 54 -14.46 -21.10 -5.41
N HIS A 55 -13.35 -20.66 -4.80
CA HIS A 55 -13.06 -20.83 -3.36
C HIS A 55 -13.16 -22.29 -2.86
N LYS A 56 -12.89 -23.27 -3.72
CA LYS A 56 -12.94 -24.69 -3.33
C LYS A 56 -11.83 -25.00 -2.33
N LEU A 57 -12.18 -25.55 -1.17
CA LEU A 57 -11.23 -25.87 -0.09
C LEU A 57 -10.03 -26.71 -0.55
N GLN A 58 -10.26 -27.75 -1.35
CA GLN A 58 -9.17 -28.60 -1.86
C GLN A 58 -8.16 -27.82 -2.71
N ALA A 59 -8.63 -26.85 -3.50
CA ALA A 59 -7.78 -26.00 -4.32
C ALA A 59 -7.06 -24.92 -3.49
N ILE A 60 -7.64 -24.51 -2.37
CA ILE A 60 -6.97 -23.65 -1.37
C ILE A 60 -5.85 -24.44 -0.68
N THR A 61 -6.08 -25.68 -0.26
CA THR A 61 -5.03 -26.52 0.34
C THR A 61 -3.85 -26.73 -0.60
N ASP A 62 -4.11 -27.10 -1.86
CA ASP A 62 -3.07 -27.21 -2.91
C ASP A 62 -2.29 -25.90 -3.09
N LEU A 63 -3.01 -24.78 -3.21
CA LEU A 63 -2.39 -23.46 -3.34
C LEU A 63 -1.48 -23.13 -2.16
N THR A 64 -1.93 -23.35 -0.92
CA THR A 64 -1.15 -23.03 0.27
C THR A 64 0.13 -23.87 0.37
N ALA A 65 0.08 -25.15 0.00
CA ALA A 65 1.27 -25.98 -0.08
C ALA A 65 2.27 -25.43 -1.10
N TRP A 66 1.79 -25.11 -2.30
CA TRP A 66 2.61 -24.54 -3.36
C TRP A 66 3.24 -23.20 -2.96
N LEU A 67 2.49 -22.32 -2.28
CA LEU A 67 2.99 -21.04 -1.77
C LEU A 67 4.13 -21.23 -0.77
N LEU A 68 4.01 -22.21 0.16
CA LEU A 68 5.08 -22.55 1.10
C LEU A 68 6.34 -23.05 0.38
N GLU A 69 6.17 -23.97 -0.57
CA GLU A 69 7.28 -24.52 -1.37
C GLU A 69 8.04 -23.43 -2.15
N HIS A 70 7.34 -22.36 -2.54
CA HIS A 70 7.92 -21.24 -3.28
C HIS A 70 8.31 -20.03 -2.43
N GLY A 71 8.20 -20.14 -1.09
CA GLY A 71 8.68 -19.14 -0.14
C GLY A 71 7.77 -17.90 -0.03
N PHE A 72 6.48 -18.04 -0.32
CA PHE A 72 5.50 -16.98 -0.08
C PHE A 72 4.92 -17.12 1.32
N ASN A 73 5.03 -16.05 2.11
CA ASN A 73 4.32 -15.93 3.38
C ASN A 73 2.86 -15.54 3.10
N PHE A 74 1.93 -16.25 3.70
CA PHE A 74 0.51 -15.99 3.60
C PHE A 74 -0.19 -16.24 4.94
N TYR A 75 -1.42 -15.77 5.03
CA TYR A 75 -2.37 -16.11 6.07
C TYR A 75 -3.74 -16.34 5.43
N ILE A 76 -4.63 -16.99 6.18
CA ILE A 76 -5.97 -17.33 5.70
C ILE A 76 -6.97 -16.55 6.53
N VAL A 77 -7.90 -15.88 5.85
CA VAL A 77 -9.04 -15.19 6.47
C VAL A 77 -10.34 -15.82 6.00
N LYS A 78 -11.41 -15.62 6.76
CA LYS A 78 -12.75 -16.06 6.37
C LYS A 78 -13.58 -14.84 5.96
N VAL A 79 -13.89 -14.72 4.68
CA VAL A 79 -14.67 -13.63 4.09
C VAL A 79 -15.97 -14.22 3.54
N ASP A 80 -17.11 -13.71 4.02
CA ASP A 80 -18.43 -14.24 3.67
C ASP A 80 -18.57 -15.76 3.88
N GLY A 81 -17.91 -16.29 4.91
CA GLY A 81 -17.90 -17.72 5.23
C GLY A 81 -16.95 -18.58 4.37
N LYS A 82 -16.23 -17.98 3.41
CA LYS A 82 -15.26 -18.66 2.55
C LYS A 82 -13.84 -18.36 2.99
N ASP A 83 -12.96 -19.35 2.88
CA ASP A 83 -11.55 -19.16 3.17
C ASP A 83 -10.87 -18.45 1.99
N GLU A 84 -10.08 -17.43 2.30
CA GLU A 84 -9.30 -16.66 1.34
C GLU A 84 -7.84 -16.62 1.79
N VAL A 85 -6.92 -16.82 0.85
CA VAL A 85 -5.47 -16.76 1.12
C VAL A 85 -4.98 -15.36 0.78
N LEU A 86 -4.34 -14.70 1.74
CA LEU A 86 -3.78 -13.37 1.60
C LEU A 86 -2.27 -13.41 1.80
N LEU A 87 -1.52 -12.69 0.98
CA LEU A 87 -0.08 -12.43 1.15
C LEU A 87 0.08 -10.97 1.58
N GLY A 88 0.82 -10.72 2.66
CA GLY A 88 0.93 -9.40 3.28
C GLY A 88 0.81 -9.45 4.80
N PRO A 89 0.48 -8.34 5.46
CA PRO A 89 0.26 -7.01 4.89
C PRO A 89 1.55 -6.36 4.36
N PHE A 90 1.43 -5.66 3.24
CA PHE A 90 2.49 -4.85 2.63
C PHE A 90 2.29 -3.38 2.95
N ALA A 91 3.38 -2.68 3.28
CA ALA A 91 3.32 -1.28 3.68
C ALA A 91 3.01 -0.32 2.51
N THR A 92 3.20 -0.77 1.27
CA THR A 92 2.92 0.02 0.07
C THR A 92 2.31 -0.83 -1.03
N LYS A 93 1.48 -0.20 -1.88
CA LYS A 93 0.90 -0.86 -3.05
C LYS A 93 1.97 -1.37 -4.02
N ALA A 94 3.04 -0.60 -4.22
CA ALA A 94 4.14 -0.98 -5.11
C ALA A 94 4.83 -2.29 -4.66
N GLU A 95 4.94 -2.52 -3.35
CA GLU A 95 5.45 -3.78 -2.81
C GLU A 95 4.49 -4.94 -3.10
N ALA A 96 3.18 -4.74 -2.90
CA ALA A 96 2.16 -5.73 -3.24
C ALA A 96 2.17 -6.06 -4.75
N GLU A 97 2.32 -5.07 -5.63
CA GLU A 97 2.42 -5.22 -7.09
C GLU A 97 3.68 -5.99 -7.51
N ALA A 98 4.83 -5.72 -6.87
CA ALA A 98 6.05 -6.46 -7.09
C ALA A 98 5.91 -7.94 -6.68
N LYS A 99 5.27 -8.20 -5.53
CA LYS A 99 4.97 -9.57 -5.07
C LYS A 99 3.98 -10.28 -5.98
N GLN A 100 2.96 -9.57 -6.47
CA GLN A 100 1.98 -10.08 -7.43
C GLN A 100 2.64 -10.50 -8.74
N THR A 101 3.53 -9.67 -9.28
CA THR A 101 4.25 -9.97 -10.51
C THR A 101 5.11 -11.22 -10.32
N LEU A 102 5.89 -11.29 -9.24
CA LEU A 102 6.71 -12.46 -8.92
C LEU A 102 5.87 -13.75 -8.77
N LEU A 103 4.72 -13.64 -8.10
CA LEU A 103 3.79 -14.75 -7.95
C LEU A 103 3.26 -15.22 -9.31
N ASN A 104 2.78 -14.29 -10.14
CA ASN A 104 2.22 -14.59 -11.46
C ASN A 104 3.27 -15.22 -12.39
N GLU A 105 4.52 -14.75 -12.35
CA GLU A 105 5.61 -15.36 -13.10
C GLU A 105 5.86 -16.82 -12.68
N LYS A 106 5.86 -17.11 -11.36
CA LYS A 106 6.03 -18.48 -10.85
C LYS A 106 4.84 -19.36 -11.18
N MET A 107 3.61 -18.85 -11.04
CA MET A 107 2.39 -19.59 -11.40
C MET A 107 2.34 -19.89 -12.90
N ALA A 108 2.72 -18.94 -13.76
CA ALA A 108 2.80 -19.15 -15.21
C ALA A 108 3.83 -20.23 -15.58
N ARG A 109 5.01 -20.23 -14.93
CA ARG A 109 6.02 -21.29 -15.10
C ARG A 109 5.51 -22.65 -14.64
N ALA A 110 4.71 -22.68 -13.58
CA ALA A 110 4.05 -23.88 -13.08
C ALA A 110 2.78 -24.27 -13.86
N LYS A 111 2.38 -23.50 -14.89
CA LYS A 111 1.14 -23.67 -15.66
C LYS A 111 -0.14 -23.65 -14.79
N LYS A 112 -0.11 -22.93 -13.67
CA LYS A 112 -1.26 -22.77 -12.76
C LYS A 112 -2.14 -21.64 -13.28
N THR A 113 -3.23 -21.98 -13.98
CA THR A 113 -4.16 -21.00 -14.59
C THR A 113 -5.50 -20.87 -13.87
N ASP A 114 -5.71 -21.75 -12.90
CA ASP A 114 -6.92 -21.88 -12.08
C ASP A 114 -6.84 -21.06 -10.77
N THR A 115 -5.82 -20.22 -10.64
CA THR A 115 -5.60 -19.32 -9.50
C THR A 115 -5.44 -17.90 -10.01
N VAL A 116 -6.14 -16.96 -9.37
CA VAL A 116 -6.02 -15.53 -9.65
C VAL A 116 -5.39 -14.82 -8.46
N SER A 117 -4.78 -13.67 -8.72
CA SER A 117 -4.17 -12.82 -7.71
C SER A 117 -4.72 -11.40 -7.84
N GLU A 118 -5.15 -10.77 -6.76
CA GLU A 118 -5.75 -9.44 -6.73
C GLU A 118 -5.24 -8.63 -5.55
N ILE A 119 -4.85 -7.37 -5.79
CA ILE A 119 -4.38 -6.49 -4.71
C ILE A 119 -5.60 -5.83 -4.08
N ILE A 120 -5.69 -5.98 -2.75
CA ILE A 120 -6.78 -5.44 -1.93
C ILE A 120 -6.20 -4.58 -0.80
N GLU A 121 -7.01 -3.69 -0.26
CA GLU A 121 -6.64 -2.95 0.96
C GLU A 121 -6.68 -3.90 2.16
N HIS A 122 -5.65 -3.85 3.02
CA HIS A 122 -5.60 -4.66 4.22
C HIS A 122 -6.77 -4.32 5.14
N GLN A 123 -7.53 -5.34 5.53
CA GLN A 123 -8.57 -5.24 6.53
C GLN A 123 -8.06 -5.95 7.79
N PRO A 124 -7.79 -5.22 8.90
CA PRO A 124 -7.44 -5.88 10.14
C PRO A 124 -8.60 -6.78 10.56
N ALA A 125 -8.30 -8.04 10.90
CA ALA A 125 -9.30 -8.97 11.39
C ALA A 125 -10.01 -8.36 12.62
N GLN A 126 -11.35 -8.27 12.57
CA GLN A 126 -12.18 -7.79 13.69
C GLN A 126 -12.38 -8.87 14.75
#